data_AF-A0A7W9X5T0-F1
#
_entry.id   AF-A0A7W9X5T0-F1
#
_cell.length_a   1.000
_cell.length_b   1.000
_cell.length_c   1.000
_cell.angle_alpha   90.00
_cell.angle_beta   90.00
_cell.angle_gamma   90.00
#
_symmetry.space_group_name_H-M   'P 1'
#
loop_
_entity.id
_entity.type
_entity.pdbx_description
1 polymer ?
#
loop_
_entity_poly.entity_id
_entity_poly.type
_entity_poly.pdbx_seq_one_letter_code
_entity_poly.pdbx_strand_id
1 'polypeptide(L)'
;MKTPVQLSLTQSDGSPRKVIIEPVLEEDDNGSLQNTGVYKIYKDAFDDESALFTEPLEINDINDELSDKDNPDYLGKITITDDDKWKYDGDLLGDDEQMQVLKYIGE
;
A
#
# COMPACT_ATOMS: atom_id res chain seq x y z
N MET A 1 3.80 -4.40 10.15
CA MET A 1 3.87 -4.97 8.79
C MET A 1 5.16 -4.53 8.06
N LYS A 2 5.87 -5.42 7.37
CA LYS A 2 7.09 -5.10 6.57
C LYS A 2 7.07 -5.64 5.14
N THR A 3 6.04 -6.37 4.77
CA THR A 3 5.86 -6.97 3.44
C THR A 3 4.55 -6.46 2.86
N PRO A 4 4.45 -6.24 1.54
CA PRO A 4 3.17 -5.91 0.91
C PRO A 4 2.14 -7.02 1.13
N VAL A 5 0.86 -6.65 1.17
CA VAL A 5 -0.26 -7.60 1.25
C VAL A 5 -1.29 -7.31 0.18
N GLN A 6 -1.87 -8.38 -0.36
CA GLN A 6 -3.01 -8.34 -1.27
C GLN A 6 -4.28 -8.68 -0.50
N LEU A 7 -5.34 -7.90 -0.71
CA LEU A 7 -6.64 -8.15 -0.11
C LEU A 7 -7.78 -7.60 -0.95
N SER A 8 -9.01 -8.00 -0.61
CA SER A 8 -10.23 -7.48 -1.22
C SER A 8 -10.98 -6.59 -0.24
N LEU A 9 -11.13 -5.32 -0.60
CA LEU A 9 -11.99 -4.36 0.09
C LEU A 9 -13.44 -4.53 -0.39
N THR A 10 -14.39 -4.36 0.50
CA THR A 10 -15.81 -4.27 0.13
C THR A 10 -16.17 -2.82 -0.16
N GLN A 11 -16.60 -2.53 -1.39
CA GLN A 11 -17.04 -1.21 -1.81
C GLN A 11 -18.47 -0.92 -1.30
N SER A 12 -18.91 0.34 -1.36
CA SER A 12 -20.24 0.76 -0.88
C SER A 12 -21.42 0.10 -1.63
N ASP A 13 -21.21 -0.35 -2.86
CA ASP A 13 -22.19 -1.11 -3.64
C ASP A 13 -22.15 -2.63 -3.36
N GLY A 14 -21.27 -3.07 -2.44
CA GLY A 14 -21.05 -4.47 -2.08
C GLY A 14 -20.11 -5.23 -3.02
N SER A 15 -19.60 -4.60 -4.08
CA SER A 15 -18.63 -5.22 -4.97
C SER A 15 -17.23 -5.30 -4.32
N PRO A 16 -16.42 -6.32 -4.65
CA PRO A 16 -15.05 -6.40 -4.17
C PRO A 16 -14.11 -5.53 -5.00
N ARG A 17 -13.21 -4.79 -4.34
CA ARG A 17 -12.04 -4.15 -4.93
C ARG A 17 -10.78 -4.83 -4.43
N LYS A 18 -10.05 -5.49 -5.33
CA LYS A 18 -8.74 -6.06 -5.00
C LYS A 18 -7.70 -4.93 -4.92
N VAL A 19 -6.89 -4.94 -3.87
CA VAL A 19 -5.85 -3.94 -3.62
C VAL A 19 -4.56 -4.57 -3.12
N ILE A 20 -3.46 -3.88 -3.38
CA ILE A 20 -2.15 -4.12 -2.76
C ILE A 20 -1.89 -2.99 -1.77
N ILE A 21 -1.51 -3.34 -0.54
CA ILE A 21 -1.02 -2.39 0.46
C ILE A 21 0.48 -2.62 0.61
N GLU A 22 1.27 -1.60 0.30
CA GLU A 22 2.72 -1.63 0.34
C GLU A 22 3.24 -0.72 1.46
N PRO A 23 4.00 -1.24 2.44
CA PRO A 23 4.61 -0.41 3.46
C PRO A 23 5.83 0.30 2.89
N VAL A 24 5.93 1.61 3.09
CA VAL A 24 7.15 2.35 2.78
C VAL A 24 8.16 2.09 3.89
N LEU A 25 9.30 1.52 3.51
CA LEU A 25 10.37 1.19 4.42
C LEU A 25 11.54 2.18 4.24
N GLU A 26 12.18 2.54 5.34
CA GLU A 26 13.41 3.33 5.36
C GLU A 26 14.51 2.51 6.02
N GLU A 27 15.72 2.58 5.48
CA GLU A 27 16.89 1.92 6.05
C GLU A 27 17.42 2.74 7.24
N ASP A 28 17.58 2.10 8.40
CA ASP A 28 18.23 2.72 9.55
C ASP A 28 19.77 2.69 9.44
N ASP A 29 20.45 3.36 10.37
CA ASP A 29 21.92 3.44 10.43
C ASP A 29 22.64 2.06 10.50
N ASN A 30 21.89 0.98 10.80
CA ASN A 30 22.41 -0.38 10.88
C ASN A 30 22.09 -1.23 9.64
N GLY A 31 21.53 -0.63 8.58
CA GLY A 31 21.13 -1.34 7.36
C GLY A 31 19.83 -2.14 7.51
N SER A 32 19.02 -1.86 8.54
CA SER A 32 17.76 -2.56 8.77
C SER A 32 16.59 -1.73 8.25
N LEU A 33 15.73 -2.35 7.44
CA LEU A 33 14.51 -1.75 6.92
C LEU A 33 13.47 -1.59 8.04
N GLN A 34 13.10 -0.34 8.34
CA GLN A 34 12.09 0.04 9.31
C GLN A 34 10.85 0.59 8.61
N ASN A 35 9.68 0.33 9.19
CA ASN A 35 8.43 0.87 8.66
C ASN A 35 8.31 2.35 9.04
N THR A 36 7.99 3.19 8.05
CA THR A 36 7.85 4.65 8.21
C THR A 36 6.47 5.10 8.72
N GLY A 37 5.53 4.18 8.89
CA GLY A 37 4.12 4.47 9.13
C GLY A 37 3.35 4.87 7.87
N VAL A 38 4.00 4.91 6.70
CA VAL A 38 3.36 5.21 5.42
C VAL A 38 3.08 3.92 4.66
N TYR A 39 1.85 3.81 4.14
CA TYR A 39 1.36 2.66 3.40
C TYR A 39 0.74 3.15 2.10
N LYS A 40 1.34 2.79 0.98
CA LYS A 40 0.81 3.07 -0.36
C LYS A 40 -0.21 1.99 -0.73
N ILE A 41 -1.28 2.38 -1.41
CA ILE A 41 -2.39 1.50 -1.76
C ILE A 41 -2.57 1.56 -3.27
N TYR A 42 -2.61 0.39 -3.90
CA TYR A 42 -2.78 0.26 -5.35
C TYR A 42 -3.94 -0.68 -5.67
N LYS A 43 -4.59 -0.48 -6.81
CA LYS A 43 -5.49 -1.48 -7.40
C LYS A 43 -4.68 -2.70 -7.74
N ASP A 44 -5.22 -3.86 -7.40
CA ASP A 44 -4.70 -5.11 -7.88
C ASP A 44 -5.41 -5.43 -9.21
N ALA A 45 -4.75 -5.11 -10.32
CA ALA A 45 -5.25 -5.34 -11.68
C ALA A 45 -5.07 -6.80 -12.13
N PHE A 46 -4.46 -7.66 -11.31
CA PHE A 46 -4.16 -9.05 -11.67
C PHE A 46 -5.38 -9.94 -11.40
N ASP A 47 -6.26 -10.05 -12.39
CA ASP A 47 -7.24 -11.14 -12.44
C ASP A 47 -6.62 -12.47 -12.90
N ASP A 48 -5.34 -12.48 -13.32
CA ASP A 48 -4.62 -13.65 -13.81
C ASP A 48 -3.24 -13.77 -13.14
N GLU A 49 -3.12 -14.82 -12.32
CA GLU A 49 -1.91 -15.60 -12.03
C GLU A 49 -0.68 -14.92 -11.39
N SER A 50 -0.55 -15.06 -10.07
CA SER A 50 0.65 -15.60 -9.40
C SER A 50 2.04 -15.24 -9.97
N ALA A 51 2.43 -13.95 -10.03
CA ALA A 51 3.78 -13.61 -10.51
C ALA A 51 4.48 -12.35 -9.95
N LEU A 52 3.98 -11.65 -8.92
CA LEU A 52 4.59 -10.38 -8.50
C LEU A 52 5.47 -10.39 -7.24
N PHE A 53 5.58 -11.52 -6.52
CA PHE A 53 6.41 -11.59 -5.30
C PHE A 53 7.54 -12.63 -5.39
N THR A 54 8.07 -12.87 -6.59
CA THR A 54 9.29 -13.70 -6.76
C THR A 54 10.58 -12.91 -6.92
N GLU A 55 10.52 -11.58 -6.97
CA GLU A 55 11.71 -10.76 -7.15
C GLU A 55 12.20 -10.23 -5.79
N PRO A 56 13.50 -10.39 -5.48
CA PRO A 56 14.07 -9.85 -4.26
C PRO A 56 13.92 -8.32 -4.25
N LEU A 57 13.69 -7.73 -3.08
CA LEU A 57 13.65 -6.27 -2.88
C LEU A 57 14.88 -5.63 -3.55
N GLU A 58 14.70 -5.05 -4.74
CA GLU A 58 15.77 -4.35 -5.45
C GLU A 58 16.00 -2.99 -4.78
N ILE A 59 16.92 -3.01 -3.82
CA ILE A 59 17.67 -1.82 -3.42
C ILE A 59 18.56 -1.46 -4.62
N ASN A 60 18.24 -0.33 -5.24
CA ASN A 60 18.89 0.30 -6.40
C ASN A 60 18.34 -0.09 -7.77
N ASP A 61 17.30 0.61 -8.24
CA ASP A 61 17.33 1.07 -9.62
C ASP A 61 16.82 2.51 -9.74
N ILE A 62 17.68 3.33 -10.30
CA ILE A 62 17.48 4.75 -10.57
C ILE A 62 17.14 4.75 -12.06
N ASN A 63 15.87 4.77 -12.45
CA ASN A 63 15.38 5.39 -13.70
C ASN A 63 13.89 5.08 -13.94
N ASP A 64 13.11 6.16 -14.04
CA ASP A 64 11.69 6.21 -14.44
C ASP A 64 10.69 5.53 -13.49
N GLU A 65 10.78 5.81 -12.18
CA GLU A 65 9.59 5.73 -11.32
C GLU A 65 8.55 6.72 -11.87
N LEU A 66 7.52 6.19 -12.55
CA LEU A 66 6.24 6.87 -12.65
C LEU A 66 5.91 7.37 -11.25
N SER A 67 5.72 8.69 -11.09
CA SER A 67 5.33 9.20 -9.79
C SER A 67 4.03 8.49 -9.39
N ASP A 68 3.83 8.20 -8.10
CA ASP A 68 2.62 7.47 -7.66
C ASP A 68 1.33 8.10 -8.23
N LYS A 69 1.34 9.42 -8.46
CA LYS A 69 0.22 10.17 -9.07
C LYS A 69 -0.01 9.89 -10.55
N ASP A 70 1.02 9.47 -11.27
CA ASP A 70 0.97 9.09 -12.68
C ASP A 70 0.66 7.60 -12.86
N ASN A 71 0.67 6.82 -11.77
CA ASN A 71 0.25 5.42 -11.77
C ASN A 71 -1.29 5.33 -11.68
N PRO A 72 -2.00 4.84 -12.73
CA PRO A 72 -3.46 4.72 -12.73
C PRO A 72 -4.03 3.73 -11.70
N ASP A 73 -3.17 2.87 -11.16
CA ASP A 73 -3.51 1.92 -10.11
C ASP A 73 -3.29 2.51 -8.72
N TYR A 74 -2.57 3.61 -8.56
CA TYR A 74 -2.41 4.24 -7.25
C TYR A 74 -3.74 4.78 -6.73
N LEU A 75 -4.16 4.24 -5.59
CA LEU A 75 -5.39 4.61 -4.90
C LEU A 75 -5.14 5.69 -3.86
N GLY A 76 -3.90 5.89 -3.42
CA GLY A 76 -3.55 6.84 -2.37
C GLY A 76 -2.64 6.20 -1.32
N LYS A 77 -2.44 6.91 -0.21
CA LYS A 77 -1.64 6.43 0.91
C LYS A 77 -2.29 6.70 2.24
N ILE A 78 -2.02 5.83 3.21
CA ILE A 78 -2.31 6.05 4.61
C ILE A 78 -1.00 6.37 5.33
N THR A 79 -1.02 7.40 6.16
CA THR A 79 0.07 7.73 7.08
C THR A 79 -0.42 7.56 8.49
N ILE A 80 0.19 6.64 9.24
CA ILE A 80 0.01 6.46 10.68
C ILE A 80 1.13 7.24 11.38
N THR A 81 0.73 8.12 12.28
CA THR A 81 1.64 8.93 13.11
C THR A 81 1.89 8.25 14.45
N ASP A 82 2.92 8.68 15.17
CA ASP A 82 3.28 8.15 16.50
C ASP A 82 2.16 8.26 17.56
N ASP A 83 1.17 9.14 17.34
CA ASP A 83 -0.02 9.29 18.20
C ASP A 83 -1.15 8.30 17.85
N ASP A 84 -0.90 7.28 17.03
CA ASP A 84 -1.90 6.39 16.42
C ASP A 84 -2.98 7.12 15.60
N LYS A 85 -2.77 8.41 15.29
CA LYS A 85 -3.61 9.14 14.35
C LYS A 85 -3.20 8.74 12.95
N TRP A 86 -4.19 8.55 12.09
CA TRP A 86 -3.97 8.24 10.70
C TRP A 86 -4.58 9.31 9.79
N LYS A 87 -4.02 9.43 8.59
CA LYS A 87 -4.55 10.26 7.52
C LYS A 87 -4.47 9.50 6.22
N TYR A 88 -5.56 9.53 5.46
CA TYR A 88 -5.54 9.11 4.07
C TYR A 88 -5.30 10.30 3.13
N ASP A 89 -4.44 10.10 2.15
CA ASP A 89 -4.10 11.05 1.08
C ASP A 89 -4.35 10.35 -0.27
N GLY A 90 -5.53 10.63 -0.82
CA GLY A 90 -6.05 10.03 -2.05
C GLY A 90 -7.53 10.35 -2.21
N ASP A 91 -8.08 10.11 -3.39
CA ASP A 91 -9.46 10.49 -3.74
C ASP A 91 -10.35 9.29 -4.09
N LEU A 92 -9.80 8.07 -4.11
CA LEU A 92 -10.43 6.90 -4.73
C LEU A 92 -10.98 5.86 -3.75
N LEU A 93 -10.60 5.92 -2.47
CA LEU A 93 -11.14 5.06 -1.40
C LEU A 93 -12.17 5.82 -0.57
N GLY A 94 -13.37 5.26 -0.43
CA GLY A 94 -14.35 5.74 0.52
C GLY A 94 -13.97 5.44 1.98
N ASP A 95 -14.66 6.06 2.93
CA ASP A 95 -14.35 5.93 4.36
C ASP A 95 -14.38 4.46 4.85
N ASP A 96 -15.35 3.67 4.38
CA ASP A 96 -15.45 2.25 4.71
C ASP A 96 -14.27 1.43 4.16
N GLU A 97 -13.78 1.77 2.98
CA GLU A 97 -12.60 1.13 2.37
C GLU A 97 -11.34 1.51 3.13
N GLN A 98 -11.18 2.78 3.52
CA GLN A 98 -10.05 3.25 4.34
C GLN A 98 -10.01 2.54 5.71
N MET A 99 -11.16 2.37 6.36
CA MET A 99 -11.27 1.65 7.64
C MET A 99 -10.90 0.17 7.53
N GLN A 100 -11.28 -0.48 6.42
CA GLN A 100 -10.86 -1.86 6.14
C GLN A 100 -9.33 -1.95 5.99
N VAL A 101 -8.71 -1.03 5.23
CA VAL A 101 -7.25 -0.98 5.08
C VAL A 101 -6.54 -0.81 6.43
N LEU A 102 -7.00 0.12 7.28
CA LEU A 102 -6.42 0.33 8.61
C LEU A 102 -6.49 -0.89 9.51
N LYS A 103 -7.61 -1.62 9.45
CA LYS A 103 -7.77 -2.85 10.21
C LYS A 103 -6.65 -3.84 9.85
N TYR A 104 -6.35 -4.01 8.56
CA TYR A 104 -5.28 -4.90 8.11
C TYR A 104 -3.89 -4.40 8.45
N ILE A 105 -3.65 -3.09 8.47
CA ILE A 105 -2.35 -2.53 8.85
C ILE A 105 -2.05 -2.77 10.34
N GLY A 106 -3.09 -2.72 11.19
CA GLY A 106 -2.99 -2.91 12.64
C GLY A 106 -3.07 -4.36 13.12
N GLU A 107 -3.31 -5.33 12.23
CA GLU A 107 -3.23 -6.78 12.51
C GLU A 107 -1.78 -7.28 12.51
#